data_AF-A0A6A2XX96-F1
#
_entry.id   AF-A0A6A2XX96-F1
#
_cell.length_a   1.000
_cell.length_b   1.000
_cell.length_c   1.000
_cell.angle_alpha   90.00
_cell.angle_beta   90.00
_cell.angle_gamma   90.00
#
_symmetry.space_group_name_H-M   'P 1'
#
loop_
_entity.id
_entity.type
_entity.pdbx_description
1 polymer ?
#
loop_
_entity_poly.entity_id
_entity_poly.type
_entity_poly.pdbx_seq_one_letter_code
_entity_poly.pdbx_strand_id
1 'polypeptide(L)'
;MFVYMSREKRPGYDHNKKAGAMNALVRSSAILSNGPFILNLDCDHYINNCRAIREGMCFMMDRGGEDICYIQYPQRFEGIDPSDRYANHNTVFFDGNMRALDGVQGPVYVGTGCMFRRFALYAFDPPNPDKMTVAKENETQPLTTSDFDPNLDVNLLPKRFGNSTMLAESIPVAEFQGRPLADHPAIKFGRPAGALRVPREPLDAVTVGEAVSVISCWYEDKTEWGDRVGWIYGSVTEDVVTGFRMHNRGWRSVYCITKRDAFRGSAPINLTDRLHQVLRWATGSVEIFFSRNNALLAGKKLKFLQRLAYLNVGIYPFTSCFLIVYCFLPAMSLISGQFIVQELNIWFLVYLMIITFCLIGLALLEVRWAEIGLEEWWRNEQFWLISGTSSHFAACIQGLLKVIAGIEISFTLTSKSAGEDEDDIYADLYLVKWTSLMIPPIVIALVNIVALVIAFSRTLFGNGQWNMFIGGAFFASWVLCHLYPFAKGLMGRRRKTPTIVFVWAGLISIIISLLWMALNPGGINSMGTTATANSGFSFP
;
A
#
# COMPACT_ATOMS: atom_id res chain seq x y z
N MET A 1 14.65 -6.74 30.02
CA MET A 1 15.61 -5.70 29.55
C MET A 1 14.87 -4.79 28.59
N PHE A 2 14.92 -3.48 28.82
CA PHE A 2 14.44 -2.45 27.89
C PHE A 2 15.64 -1.60 27.49
N VAL A 3 15.82 -1.37 26.20
CA VAL A 3 16.97 -0.61 25.67
C VAL A 3 16.42 0.61 24.94
N TYR A 4 16.81 1.79 25.43
CA TYR A 4 16.61 3.03 24.69
C TYR A 4 17.82 3.29 23.81
N MET A 5 17.59 3.53 22.51
CA MET A 5 18.62 3.78 21.53
C MET A 5 18.31 5.06 20.76
N SER A 6 19.27 5.98 20.72
CA SER A 6 19.24 7.13 19.82
C SER A 6 20.41 7.01 18.85
N ARG A 7 20.14 7.13 17.55
CA ARG A 7 21.19 7.10 16.53
C ARG A 7 22.00 8.39 16.56
N GLU A 8 23.28 8.27 16.26
CA GLU A 8 24.08 9.44 15.93
C GLU A 8 23.59 10.04 14.61
N LYS A 9 23.40 11.36 14.57
CA LYS A 9 23.04 12.11 13.37
C LYS A 9 23.97 13.30 13.22
N ARG A 10 24.47 13.52 12.00
CA ARG A 10 25.38 14.62 11.69
C ARG A 10 24.90 15.39 10.46
N PRO A 11 25.06 16.71 10.42
CA PRO A 11 24.79 17.49 9.22
C PRO A 11 25.58 16.91 8.03
N GLY A 12 24.92 16.79 6.87
CA GLY A 12 25.52 16.26 5.64
C GLY A 12 25.47 14.73 5.48
N TYR A 13 24.90 14.00 6.43
CA TYR A 13 24.64 12.55 6.29
C TYR A 13 23.16 12.27 6.06
N ASP A 14 22.84 11.41 5.08
CA ASP A 14 21.50 10.86 4.95
C ASP A 14 21.26 9.79 6.04
N HIS A 15 20.05 9.75 6.56
CA HIS A 15 19.66 8.90 7.68
C HIS A 15 18.55 7.90 7.34
N ASN A 16 18.08 7.86 6.08
CA ASN A 16 17.17 6.85 5.55
C ASN A 16 15.87 6.69 6.37
N LYS A 17 15.39 7.79 6.99
CA LYS A 17 14.12 7.88 7.74
C LYS A 17 13.90 6.68 8.68
N LYS A 18 12.81 5.91 8.48
CA LYS A 18 12.41 4.73 9.27
C LYS A 18 13.32 3.54 9.00
N ALA A 19 13.64 3.26 7.74
CA ALA A 19 14.48 2.13 7.34
C ALA A 19 15.85 2.15 8.04
N GLY A 20 16.52 3.32 8.07
CA GLY A 20 17.81 3.46 8.77
C GLY A 20 17.70 3.30 10.29
N ALA A 21 16.57 3.67 10.90
CA ALA A 21 16.33 3.44 12.32
C ALA A 21 16.17 1.95 12.61
N MET A 22 15.38 1.25 11.79
CA MET A 22 15.18 -0.20 11.89
C MET A 22 16.50 -0.97 11.70
N ASN A 23 17.31 -0.62 10.71
CA ASN A 23 18.59 -1.27 10.47
C ASN A 23 19.59 -1.07 11.61
N ALA A 24 19.67 0.13 12.18
CA ALA A 24 20.49 0.37 13.38
C ALA A 24 20.01 -0.47 14.59
N LEU A 25 18.69 -0.60 14.80
CA LEU A 25 18.13 -1.47 15.83
C LEU A 25 18.49 -2.94 15.60
N VAL A 26 18.46 -3.41 14.34
CA VAL A 26 18.88 -4.78 14.01
C VAL A 26 20.33 -5.02 14.39
N ARG A 27 21.24 -4.09 14.05
CA ARG A 27 22.67 -4.20 14.39
C ARG A 27 22.92 -4.17 15.89
N SER A 28 22.42 -3.15 16.57
CA SER A 28 22.62 -3.00 18.02
C SER A 28 22.02 -4.18 18.80
N SER A 29 20.81 -4.63 18.43
CA SER A 29 20.17 -5.77 19.10
C SER A 29 20.88 -7.10 18.87
N ALA A 30 21.64 -7.25 17.77
CA ALA A 30 22.46 -8.43 17.50
C ALA A 30 23.58 -8.59 18.53
N ILE A 31 24.20 -7.46 18.94
CA ILE A 31 25.25 -7.42 19.95
C ILE A 31 24.66 -7.52 21.37
N LEU A 32 23.58 -6.78 21.66
CA LEU A 32 23.04 -6.72 23.02
C LEU A 32 22.25 -7.96 23.46
N SER A 33 21.55 -8.62 22.55
CA SER A 33 20.60 -9.70 22.93
C SER A 33 20.53 -10.86 21.95
N ASN A 34 20.97 -10.64 20.73
CA ASN A 34 20.97 -11.57 19.61
C ASN A 34 19.66 -12.37 19.42
N GLY A 35 18.50 -11.74 19.64
CA GLY A 35 17.21 -12.42 19.50
C GLY A 35 16.97 -12.91 18.06
N PRO A 36 16.67 -14.20 17.81
CA PRO A 36 16.55 -14.75 16.45
C PRO A 36 15.30 -14.27 15.70
N PHE A 37 14.29 -13.79 16.42
CA PHE A 37 13.08 -13.19 15.87
C PHE A 37 12.94 -11.74 16.33
N ILE A 38 12.49 -10.88 15.42
CA ILE A 38 12.34 -9.44 15.64
C ILE A 38 10.89 -9.08 15.33
N LEU A 39 10.15 -8.57 16.32
CA LEU A 39 8.81 -8.02 16.12
C LEU A 39 8.93 -6.51 15.89
N ASN A 40 8.38 -6.00 14.79
CA ASN A 40 8.33 -4.57 14.52
C ASN A 40 6.94 -3.98 14.83
N LEU A 41 6.92 -2.78 15.40
CA LEU A 41 5.70 -2.04 15.71
C LEU A 41 5.89 -0.55 15.47
N ASP A 42 4.88 0.09 14.92
CA ASP A 42 4.77 1.54 14.84
C ASP A 42 4.25 2.12 16.16
N CYS A 43 4.57 3.40 16.41
CA CYS A 43 4.23 4.07 17.68
C CYS A 43 2.73 4.24 17.92
N ASP A 44 1.92 4.17 16.86
CA ASP A 44 0.47 4.23 16.92
C ASP A 44 -0.18 2.85 16.97
N HIS A 45 0.61 1.77 17.13
CA HIS A 45 0.13 0.40 17.29
C HIS A 45 0.58 -0.20 18.63
N TYR A 46 -0.29 -0.96 19.26
CA TYR A 46 -0.01 -1.67 20.51
C TYR A 46 -0.45 -3.15 20.43
N ILE A 47 0.12 -3.96 21.32
CA ILE A 47 -0.24 -5.38 21.47
C ILE A 47 -1.56 -5.47 22.23
N ASN A 48 -2.63 -5.86 21.55
CA ASN A 48 -3.96 -6.03 22.17
C ASN A 48 -4.17 -7.46 22.72
N ASN A 49 -3.48 -8.46 22.16
CA ASN A 49 -3.53 -9.84 22.64
C ASN A 49 -2.15 -10.30 23.11
N CYS A 50 -1.99 -10.58 24.41
CA CYS A 50 -0.74 -11.08 24.99
C CYS A 50 -0.30 -12.45 24.45
N ARG A 51 -1.19 -13.18 23.76
CA ARG A 51 -0.87 -14.46 23.09
C ARG A 51 -0.31 -14.28 21.69
N ALA A 52 -0.36 -13.08 21.10
CA ALA A 52 0.08 -12.84 19.72
C ALA A 52 1.49 -13.37 19.47
N ILE A 53 2.45 -13.04 20.34
CA ILE A 53 3.84 -13.52 20.21
C ILE A 53 3.89 -15.05 20.23
N ARG A 54 3.17 -15.69 21.15
CA ARG A 54 3.14 -17.15 21.26
C ARG A 54 2.54 -17.81 20.01
N GLU A 55 1.46 -17.24 19.48
CA GLU A 55 0.79 -17.74 18.27
C GLU A 55 1.71 -17.64 17.04
N GLY A 56 2.45 -16.53 16.88
CA GLY A 56 3.46 -16.41 15.83
C GLY A 56 4.60 -17.41 16.00
N MET A 57 5.09 -17.60 17.23
CA MET A 57 6.13 -18.58 17.50
C MET A 57 5.72 -20.01 17.16
N CYS A 58 4.43 -20.35 17.24
CA CYS A 58 3.94 -21.65 16.78
C CYS A 58 4.28 -21.89 15.31
N PHE A 59 4.02 -20.93 14.42
CA PHE A 59 4.38 -21.08 13.00
C PHE A 59 5.89 -21.12 12.77
N MET A 60 6.67 -20.27 13.45
CA MET A 60 8.13 -20.25 13.31
C MET A 60 8.82 -21.53 13.78
N MET A 61 8.21 -22.25 14.73
CA MET A 61 8.76 -23.44 15.38
C MET A 61 8.14 -24.76 14.90
N ASP A 62 7.11 -24.71 14.05
CA ASP A 62 6.47 -25.89 13.49
C ASP A 62 7.24 -26.41 12.25
N ARG A 63 6.79 -27.54 11.71
CA ARG A 63 7.33 -28.19 10.51
C ARG A 63 7.26 -27.25 9.30
N GLY A 64 8.40 -27.00 8.66
CA GLY A 64 8.50 -26.04 7.56
C GLY A 64 8.54 -24.58 8.03
N GLY A 65 8.67 -24.34 9.34
CA GLY A 65 8.89 -23.03 9.93
C GLY A 65 10.28 -22.47 9.64
N GLU A 66 11.25 -23.33 9.33
CA GLU A 66 12.61 -22.98 8.92
C GLU A 66 12.67 -22.09 7.66
N ASP A 67 11.68 -22.22 6.78
CA ASP A 67 11.56 -21.45 5.52
C ASP A 67 10.71 -20.19 5.65
N ILE A 68 10.21 -19.89 6.86
CA ILE A 68 9.40 -18.69 7.12
C ILE A 68 10.32 -17.51 7.44
N CYS A 69 10.25 -16.45 6.63
CA CYS A 69 11.00 -15.21 6.86
C CYS A 69 10.28 -14.22 7.77
N TYR A 70 8.96 -14.17 7.72
CA TYR A 70 8.17 -13.35 8.64
C TYR A 70 6.72 -13.81 8.76
N ILE A 71 6.09 -13.40 9.86
CA ILE A 71 4.66 -13.57 10.13
C ILE A 71 4.02 -12.19 10.16
N GLN A 72 3.10 -11.94 9.24
CA GLN A 72 2.34 -10.71 9.19
C GLN A 72 1.00 -10.90 9.92
N TYR A 73 0.68 -9.96 10.80
CA TYR A 73 -0.64 -9.89 11.43
C TYR A 73 -1.52 -8.85 10.72
N PRO A 74 -2.86 -9.01 10.73
CA PRO A 74 -3.78 -7.98 10.27
C PRO A 74 -3.60 -6.69 11.06
N GLN A 75 -3.58 -5.55 10.38
CA GLN A 75 -3.68 -4.25 11.04
C GLN A 75 -5.15 -3.96 11.31
N ARG A 76 -5.46 -3.64 12.57
CA ARG A 76 -6.81 -3.29 13.02
C ARG A 76 -6.74 -1.93 13.68
N PHE A 77 -7.74 -1.10 13.44
CA PHE A 77 -7.75 0.26 13.94
C PHE A 77 -8.90 0.51 14.90
N GLU A 78 -8.67 1.42 15.85
CA GLU A 78 -9.67 1.96 16.76
C GLU A 78 -9.97 3.42 16.41
N GLY A 79 -11.12 3.92 16.88
CA GLY A 79 -11.55 5.30 16.62
C GLY A 79 -12.10 5.54 15.21
N ILE A 80 -12.52 4.49 14.51
CA ILE A 80 -13.20 4.62 13.21
C ILE A 80 -14.68 4.96 13.44
N ASP A 81 -15.21 5.87 12.62
CA ASP A 81 -16.61 6.24 12.70
C ASP A 81 -17.54 5.07 12.34
N PRO A 82 -18.76 4.98 12.93
CA PRO A 82 -19.65 3.86 12.67
C PRO A 82 -20.06 3.68 11.21
N SER A 83 -19.92 4.71 10.36
CA SER A 83 -20.22 4.63 8.92
C SER A 83 -19.01 4.33 8.04
N ASP A 84 -17.83 4.17 8.66
CA ASP A 84 -16.50 4.02 8.06
C ASP A 84 -16.36 4.78 6.74
N ARG A 85 -16.56 6.10 6.79
CA ARG A 85 -16.76 6.90 5.56
C ARG A 85 -15.58 6.83 4.60
N TYR A 86 -14.39 6.58 5.12
CA TYR A 86 -13.13 6.59 4.36
C TYR A 86 -12.51 5.19 4.22
N ALA A 87 -13.27 4.13 4.47
CA ALA A 87 -12.81 2.73 4.38
C ALA A 87 -11.50 2.51 5.15
N ASN A 88 -11.41 3.03 6.37
CA ASN A 88 -10.21 2.96 7.20
C ASN A 88 -9.98 1.56 7.76
N HIS A 89 -11.01 0.72 7.90
CA HIS A 89 -10.80 -0.67 8.32
C HIS A 89 -10.05 -1.48 7.27
N ASN A 90 -10.22 -1.15 5.98
CA ASN A 90 -9.57 -1.81 4.85
C ASN A 90 -9.70 -3.36 4.87
N THR A 91 -10.89 -3.85 5.26
CA THR A 91 -11.16 -5.29 5.48
C THR A 91 -11.03 -6.10 4.19
N VAL A 92 -11.41 -5.57 3.03
CA VAL A 92 -11.22 -6.25 1.74
C VAL A 92 -9.74 -6.63 1.51
N PHE A 93 -8.82 -5.74 1.86
CA PHE A 93 -7.38 -6.01 1.71
C PHE A 93 -6.85 -7.00 2.75
N PHE A 94 -7.18 -6.81 4.03
CA PHE A 94 -6.65 -7.64 5.10
C PHE A 94 -7.34 -9.00 5.23
N ASP A 95 -8.64 -9.07 4.98
CA ASP A 95 -9.44 -10.29 5.15
C ASP A 95 -9.78 -11.00 3.84
N GLY A 96 -9.70 -10.31 2.71
CA GLY A 96 -9.71 -10.93 1.38
C GLY A 96 -8.28 -11.18 0.87
N ASN A 97 -7.67 -10.13 0.33
CA ASN A 97 -6.43 -10.26 -0.46
C ASN A 97 -5.27 -10.90 0.31
N MET A 98 -4.99 -10.49 1.54
CA MET A 98 -3.87 -11.04 2.31
C MET A 98 -4.06 -12.51 2.66
N ARG A 99 -5.29 -12.94 2.96
CA ARG A 99 -5.61 -14.36 3.18
C ARG A 99 -5.39 -15.19 1.92
N ALA A 100 -5.80 -14.67 0.76
CA ALA A 100 -5.59 -15.36 -0.52
C ALA A 100 -4.10 -15.50 -0.85
N LEU A 101 -3.28 -14.49 -0.59
CA LEU A 101 -1.83 -14.52 -0.82
C LEU A 101 -1.10 -15.52 0.08
N ASP A 102 -1.64 -15.78 1.27
CA ASP A 102 -1.09 -16.77 2.21
C ASP A 102 -1.04 -18.18 1.60
N GLY A 103 -2.00 -18.52 0.75
CA GLY A 103 -2.05 -19.80 0.04
C GLY A 103 -0.99 -19.97 -1.06
N VAL A 104 -0.28 -18.90 -1.46
CA VAL A 104 0.71 -18.94 -2.54
C VAL A 104 2.13 -19.00 -1.99
N GLN A 105 2.66 -17.86 -1.53
CA GLN A 105 4.00 -17.75 -0.93
C GLN A 105 3.97 -16.92 0.36
N GLY A 106 2.80 -16.39 0.73
CA GLY A 106 2.62 -15.60 1.93
C GLY A 106 2.19 -14.16 1.65
N PRO A 107 1.68 -13.45 2.67
CA PRO A 107 1.29 -12.05 2.59
C PRO A 107 2.50 -11.15 2.35
N VAL A 108 2.26 -9.95 1.82
CA VAL A 108 3.31 -8.92 1.72
C VAL A 108 3.48 -8.21 3.07
N TYR A 109 4.69 -7.73 3.35
CA TYR A 109 4.97 -6.94 4.56
C TYR A 109 4.41 -5.53 4.42
N VAL A 110 3.65 -5.08 5.44
CA VAL A 110 2.87 -3.82 5.43
C VAL A 110 3.28 -2.81 6.51
N GLY A 111 4.49 -2.93 7.05
CA GLY A 111 5.11 -1.86 7.84
C GLY A 111 5.03 -1.96 9.37
N THR A 112 4.10 -2.75 9.92
CA THR A 112 3.90 -2.93 11.38
C THR A 112 3.27 -4.28 11.70
N GLY A 113 3.37 -4.72 12.95
CA GLY A 113 2.75 -5.97 13.43
C GLY A 113 3.30 -7.18 12.69
N CYS A 114 4.63 -7.23 12.48
CA CYS A 114 5.27 -8.30 11.72
C CYS A 114 6.45 -8.89 12.49
N MET A 115 6.46 -10.21 12.65
CA MET A 115 7.52 -10.95 13.34
C MET A 115 8.49 -11.53 12.31
N PHE A 116 9.66 -10.94 12.19
CA PHE A 116 10.71 -11.34 11.25
C PHE A 116 11.66 -12.36 11.85
N ARG A 117 12.16 -13.27 11.01
CA ARG A 117 13.36 -14.05 11.23
C ARG A 117 14.58 -13.17 10.95
N ARG A 118 15.43 -12.94 11.95
CA ARG A 118 16.64 -12.11 11.85
C ARG A 118 17.55 -12.56 10.70
N PHE A 119 17.75 -13.87 10.57
CA PHE A 119 18.60 -14.44 9.53
C PHE A 119 18.13 -14.08 8.11
N ALA A 120 16.81 -14.02 7.89
CA ALA A 120 16.25 -13.61 6.61
C ALA A 120 16.42 -12.11 6.35
N LEU A 121 16.39 -11.26 7.40
CA LEU A 121 16.73 -9.83 7.29
C LEU A 121 18.21 -9.62 6.92
N TYR A 122 19.10 -10.54 7.28
CA TYR A 122 20.51 -10.52 6.84
C TYR A 122 20.71 -10.93 5.37
N ALA A 123 19.60 -11.13 4.64
CA ALA A 123 19.57 -11.44 3.22
C ALA A 123 20.24 -12.76 2.83
N PHE A 124 20.29 -13.71 3.77
CA PHE A 124 20.60 -15.10 3.49
C PHE A 124 19.42 -15.80 2.79
N ASP A 125 19.70 -16.86 2.06
CA ASP A 125 18.68 -17.72 1.46
C ASP A 125 18.05 -18.63 2.53
N PRO A 126 16.82 -19.15 2.30
CA PRO A 126 16.24 -20.14 3.19
C PRO A 126 17.13 -21.40 3.26
N PRO A 127 17.16 -22.09 4.42
CA PRO A 127 17.99 -23.27 4.59
C PRO A 127 17.61 -24.36 3.58
N ASN A 128 18.61 -25.03 3.01
CA ASN A 128 18.40 -26.16 2.11
C ASN A 128 18.98 -27.45 2.76
N PRO A 129 18.12 -28.33 3.31
CA PRO A 129 18.58 -29.54 4.01
C PRO A 129 19.45 -30.45 3.15
N ASP A 130 19.16 -30.54 1.85
CA ASP A 130 19.84 -31.45 0.92
C ASP A 130 21.25 -30.93 0.56
N LYS A 131 21.49 -29.61 0.65
CA LYS A 131 22.82 -29.02 0.44
C LYS A 131 23.68 -29.03 1.71
N MET A 132 23.06 -28.88 2.89
CA MET A 132 23.80 -28.82 4.15
C MET A 132 24.22 -30.19 4.70
N THR A 133 23.53 -31.27 4.30
CA THR A 133 23.91 -32.65 4.65
C THR A 133 25.20 -33.09 3.96
N VAL A 134 25.52 -32.56 2.77
CA VAL A 134 26.76 -32.86 2.04
C VAL A 134 27.98 -32.17 2.67
N ALA A 135 27.79 -31.08 3.43
CA ALA A 135 28.89 -30.34 4.07
C ALA A 135 29.39 -30.98 5.40
N LYS A 136 28.75 -32.04 5.90
CA LYS A 136 29.04 -32.63 7.22
C LYS A 136 29.55 -34.07 7.12
N GLU A 137 30.88 -34.22 7.09
CA GLU A 137 31.56 -35.46 7.52
C GLU A 137 32.06 -35.38 8.99
N ASN A 138 32.13 -34.19 9.62
CA ASN A 138 32.61 -34.02 11.00
C ASN A 138 31.67 -33.14 11.85
N GLU A 139 31.08 -33.69 12.91
CA GLU A 139 30.04 -33.06 13.76
C GLU A 139 30.55 -31.96 14.72
N THR A 140 31.85 -31.70 14.79
CA THR A 140 32.49 -30.90 15.86
C THR A 140 32.87 -29.46 15.51
N GLN A 141 32.60 -29.00 14.29
CA GLN A 141 32.96 -27.63 13.88
C GLN A 141 31.82 -26.61 14.14
N PRO A 142 32.11 -25.43 14.71
CA PRO A 142 31.12 -24.36 14.86
C PRO A 142 30.71 -23.82 13.49
N LEU A 143 29.41 -23.56 13.31
CA LEU A 143 28.87 -23.01 12.07
C LEU A 143 29.43 -21.61 11.83
N THR A 144 29.89 -21.38 10.61
CA THR A 144 30.37 -20.08 10.12
C THR A 144 29.39 -19.50 9.10
N THR A 145 29.51 -18.22 8.80
CA THR A 145 28.63 -17.55 7.82
C THR A 145 28.77 -18.11 6.40
N SER A 146 29.95 -18.64 6.04
CA SER A 146 30.20 -19.29 4.75
C SER A 146 29.46 -20.62 4.58
N ASP A 147 29.09 -21.28 5.67
CA ASP A 147 28.32 -22.54 5.63
C ASP A 147 26.90 -22.32 5.09
N PHE A 148 26.37 -21.10 5.23
CA PHE A 148 25.01 -20.74 4.81
C PHE A 148 24.92 -20.06 3.45
N ASP A 149 26.02 -19.47 3.00
CA ASP A 149 26.14 -18.85 1.68
C ASP A 149 27.48 -19.32 1.08
N PRO A 150 27.51 -20.44 0.34
CA PRO A 150 28.75 -21.01 -0.20
C PRO A 150 29.50 -20.08 -1.15
N ASN A 151 28.83 -19.05 -1.66
CA ASN A 151 29.41 -18.02 -2.51
C ASN A 151 29.89 -16.79 -1.72
N LEU A 152 29.74 -16.79 -0.40
CA LEU A 152 30.17 -15.70 0.47
C LEU A 152 31.63 -15.90 0.85
N ASP A 153 32.49 -15.17 0.15
CA ASP A 153 33.88 -15.01 0.56
C ASP A 153 33.92 -14.31 1.94
N VAL A 154 34.60 -14.92 2.91
CA VAL A 154 34.76 -14.41 4.29
C VAL A 154 35.39 -13.01 4.28
N ASN A 155 36.24 -12.72 3.29
CA ASN A 155 36.83 -11.39 3.10
C ASN A 155 35.80 -10.32 2.72
N LEU A 156 34.61 -10.71 2.26
CA LEU A 156 33.50 -9.81 1.93
C LEU A 156 32.52 -9.61 3.08
N LEU A 157 32.68 -10.29 4.23
CA LEU A 157 31.84 -10.06 5.41
C LEU A 157 31.88 -8.61 5.91
N PRO A 158 33.05 -7.93 5.99
CA PRO A 158 33.09 -6.52 6.36
C PRO A 158 32.37 -5.63 5.36
N LYS A 159 32.45 -5.95 4.07
CA LYS A 159 31.69 -5.26 3.01
C LYS A 159 30.18 -5.48 3.17
N ARG A 160 29.73 -6.65 3.62
CA ARG A 160 28.30 -6.95 3.75
C ARG A 160 27.69 -6.40 5.03
N PHE A 161 28.35 -6.60 6.18
CA PHE A 161 27.79 -6.32 7.51
C PHE A 161 28.48 -5.19 8.27
N GLY A 162 29.61 -4.68 7.76
CA GLY A 162 30.47 -3.72 8.45
C GLY A 162 31.59 -4.39 9.24
N ASN A 163 32.46 -3.57 9.84
CA ASN A 163 33.72 -4.04 10.43
C ASN A 163 33.59 -4.66 11.84
N SER A 164 32.38 -4.75 12.39
CA SER A 164 32.15 -5.31 13.73
C SER A 164 32.30 -6.83 13.73
N THR A 165 33.33 -7.34 14.43
CA THR A 165 33.53 -8.79 14.61
C THR A 165 32.43 -9.40 15.47
N MET A 166 32.02 -8.72 16.55
CA MET A 166 30.90 -9.15 17.41
C MET A 166 29.60 -9.32 16.62
N LEU A 167 29.31 -8.39 15.70
CA LEU A 167 28.15 -8.53 14.81
C LEU A 167 28.29 -9.74 13.90
N ALA A 168 29.45 -9.95 13.27
CA ALA A 168 29.67 -11.07 12.36
C ALA A 168 29.55 -12.43 13.08
N GLU A 169 30.12 -12.56 14.27
CA GLU A 169 30.06 -13.77 15.12
C GLU A 169 28.64 -14.04 15.64
N SER A 170 27.82 -13.00 15.82
CA SER A 170 26.43 -13.14 16.27
C SER A 170 25.52 -13.81 15.23
N ILE A 171 25.85 -13.75 13.93
CA ILE A 171 25.00 -14.23 12.83
C ILE A 171 24.74 -15.75 12.88
N PRO A 172 25.76 -16.63 12.89
CA PRO A 172 25.54 -18.08 12.94
C PRO A 172 24.84 -18.50 14.25
N VAL A 173 25.07 -17.77 15.34
CA VAL A 173 24.37 -18.00 16.61
C VAL A 173 22.88 -17.71 16.44
N ALA A 174 22.51 -16.56 15.86
CA ALA A 174 21.11 -16.21 15.63
C ALA A 174 20.39 -17.20 14.71
N GLU A 175 21.08 -17.69 13.68
CA GLU A 175 20.57 -18.72 12.78
C GLU A 175 20.23 -19.99 13.55
N PHE A 176 21.18 -20.54 14.32
CA PHE A 176 20.98 -21.75 15.11
C PHE A 176 19.88 -21.57 16.17
N GLN A 177 19.85 -20.41 16.84
CA GLN A 177 18.81 -20.06 17.81
C GLN A 177 17.43 -19.87 17.17
N GLY A 178 17.35 -19.63 15.87
CA GLY A 178 16.10 -19.50 15.12
C GLY A 178 15.52 -20.82 14.62
N ARG A 179 16.26 -21.93 14.70
CA ARG A 179 15.80 -23.22 14.17
C ARG A 179 14.63 -23.80 15.00
N PRO A 180 13.66 -24.47 14.35
CA PRO A 180 12.65 -25.29 15.03
C PRO A 180 13.27 -26.32 15.98
N LEU A 181 12.49 -26.88 16.90
CA LEU A 181 12.97 -27.97 17.75
C LEU A 181 13.09 -29.26 16.92
N ALA A 182 14.19 -30.01 17.09
CA ALA A 182 14.37 -31.32 16.47
C ALA A 182 13.61 -32.41 17.28
N ASP A 183 12.32 -32.20 17.53
CA ASP A 183 11.45 -33.09 18.30
C ASP A 183 10.59 -34.00 17.41
N HIS A 184 10.62 -33.79 16.09
CA HIS A 184 9.87 -34.57 15.12
C HIS A 184 10.72 -34.93 13.89
N PRO A 185 10.64 -36.18 13.35
CA PRO A 185 11.44 -36.61 12.19
C PRO A 185 11.28 -35.78 10.91
N ALA A 186 10.12 -35.12 10.75
CA ALA A 186 9.87 -34.23 9.62
C ALA A 186 10.70 -32.93 9.67
N ILE A 187 11.21 -32.55 10.84
CA ILE A 187 12.04 -31.36 11.02
C ILE A 187 13.48 -31.76 10.72
N LYS A 188 13.86 -31.65 9.45
CA LYS A 188 15.23 -31.96 8.99
C LYS A 188 16.26 -30.96 9.50
N PHE A 189 15.84 -29.72 9.73
CA PHE A 189 16.70 -28.61 10.08
C PHE A 189 16.34 -28.02 11.45
N GLY A 190 16.35 -28.88 12.46
CA GLY A 190 16.02 -28.52 13.85
C GLY A 190 17.25 -28.36 14.73
N ARG A 191 17.03 -27.82 15.92
CA ARG A 191 18.02 -27.78 17.02
C ARG A 191 17.61 -28.73 18.16
N PRO A 192 18.57 -29.24 18.95
CA PRO A 192 18.26 -30.05 20.12
C PRO A 192 17.40 -29.33 21.15
N ALA A 193 16.49 -30.07 21.80
CA ALA A 193 15.71 -29.55 22.91
C ALA A 193 16.64 -29.13 24.07
N GLY A 194 16.36 -27.97 24.67
CA GLY A 194 17.16 -27.44 25.78
C GLY A 194 18.43 -26.69 25.38
N ALA A 195 18.79 -26.62 24.09
CA ALA A 195 19.98 -25.91 23.61
C ALA A 195 20.03 -24.41 23.99
N LEU A 196 18.86 -23.78 24.25
CA LEU A 196 18.77 -22.37 24.68
C LEU A 196 18.54 -22.18 26.18
N ARG A 197 18.74 -23.21 27.01
CA ARG A 197 18.56 -23.08 28.47
C ARG A 197 19.75 -22.40 29.15
N VAL A 198 20.85 -22.19 28.42
CA VAL A 198 22.04 -21.51 28.94
C VAL A 198 21.67 -20.06 29.28
N PRO A 199 21.96 -19.59 30.51
CA PRO A 199 21.70 -18.20 30.88
C PRO A 199 22.53 -17.27 29.99
N ARG A 200 21.96 -16.12 29.66
CA ARG A 200 22.70 -15.09 28.94
C ARG A 200 23.72 -14.45 29.86
N GLU A 201 24.91 -14.20 29.31
CA GLU A 201 25.91 -13.41 30.00
C GLU A 201 25.39 -11.98 30.23
N PRO A 202 25.64 -11.38 31.40
CA PRO A 202 25.33 -9.98 31.64
C PRO A 202 26.06 -9.07 30.64
N LEU A 203 25.42 -7.96 30.27
CA LEU A 203 26.04 -6.96 29.41
C LEU A 203 27.23 -6.30 30.12
N ASP A 204 28.39 -6.31 29.48
CA ASP A 204 29.57 -5.59 29.94
C ASP A 204 29.75 -4.27 29.18
N ALA A 205 30.65 -3.40 29.68
CA ALA A 205 30.89 -2.10 29.09
C ALA A 205 31.44 -2.19 27.65
N VAL A 206 32.19 -3.26 27.33
CA VAL A 206 32.75 -3.48 26.00
C VAL A 206 31.63 -3.79 24.99
N THR A 207 30.71 -4.71 25.34
CA THR A 207 29.55 -5.05 24.51
C THR A 207 28.66 -3.83 24.27
N VAL A 208 28.43 -3.01 25.30
CA VAL A 208 27.65 -1.77 25.15
C VAL A 208 28.38 -0.75 24.27
N GLY A 209 29.70 -0.60 24.44
CA GLY A 209 30.54 0.26 23.60
C GLY A 209 30.48 -0.14 22.12
N GLU A 210 30.56 -1.44 21.83
CA GLU A 210 30.43 -1.95 20.47
C GLU A 210 29.01 -1.75 19.92
N ALA A 211 27.97 -1.94 20.74
CA ALA A 211 26.58 -1.68 20.36
C ALA A 211 26.33 -0.20 20.00
N VAL A 212 27.09 0.73 20.59
CA VAL A 212 27.11 2.17 20.23
C VAL A 212 27.90 2.41 18.94
N SER A 213 29.03 1.74 18.76
CA SER A 213 29.85 1.83 17.53
C SER A 213 29.05 1.45 16.28
N VAL A 214 28.28 0.35 16.33
CA VAL A 214 27.51 -0.15 15.18
C VAL A 214 26.30 0.70 14.79
N ILE A 215 25.95 1.72 15.57
CA ILE A 215 24.84 2.66 15.28
C ILE A 215 25.33 4.07 14.92
N SER A 216 26.64 4.25 14.77
CA SER A 216 27.23 5.49 14.28
C SER A 216 26.75 5.83 12.88
N CYS A 217 26.77 7.12 12.54
CA CYS A 217 26.19 7.61 11.27
C CYS A 217 26.97 7.16 10.02
N TRP A 218 28.23 6.77 10.16
CA TRP A 218 29.10 6.30 9.08
C TRP A 218 29.21 4.76 9.02
N TYR A 219 28.62 4.01 9.96
CA TYR A 219 28.80 2.55 10.02
C TYR A 219 28.36 1.86 8.72
N GLU A 220 27.35 2.42 8.07
CA GLU A 220 26.77 1.87 6.84
C GLU A 220 27.58 2.22 5.59
N ASP A 221 28.58 3.10 5.69
CA ASP A 221 29.38 3.56 4.55
C ASP A 221 30.13 2.40 3.92
N LYS A 222 29.95 2.25 2.60
CA LYS A 222 30.55 1.16 1.79
C LYS A 222 30.15 -0.25 2.25
N THR A 223 29.08 -0.37 3.03
CA THR A 223 28.48 -1.65 3.40
C THR A 223 27.29 -1.98 2.49
N GLU A 224 26.76 -3.20 2.59
CA GLU A 224 25.53 -3.60 1.88
C GLU A 224 24.24 -3.37 2.70
N TRP A 225 24.32 -2.65 3.83
CA TRP A 225 23.15 -2.27 4.64
C TRP A 225 22.22 -1.34 3.87
N GLY A 226 20.92 -1.63 3.88
CA GLY A 226 19.93 -0.88 3.14
C GLY A 226 19.87 -1.20 1.65
N ASP A 227 20.98 -1.60 1.03
CA ASP A 227 21.00 -2.01 -0.36
C ASP A 227 20.59 -3.47 -0.53
N ARG A 228 21.18 -4.37 0.25
CA ARG A 228 20.91 -5.82 0.22
C ARG A 228 20.40 -6.33 1.56
N VAL A 229 20.97 -5.83 2.64
CA VAL A 229 20.80 -6.30 4.03
C VAL A 229 19.86 -5.38 4.80
N GLY A 230 18.95 -5.96 5.58
CA GLY A 230 17.99 -5.22 6.40
C GLY A 230 16.80 -4.68 5.60
N TRP A 231 16.19 -3.61 6.12
CA TRP A 231 15.17 -2.83 5.43
C TRP A 231 15.79 -2.06 4.27
N ILE A 232 15.13 -2.12 3.11
CA ILE A 232 15.68 -1.59 1.86
C ILE A 232 15.54 -0.06 1.78
N TYR A 233 16.62 0.63 1.39
CA TYR A 233 16.66 2.09 1.25
C TYR A 233 16.14 2.57 -0.11
N GLY A 234 15.95 3.89 -0.23
CA GLY A 234 15.64 4.55 -1.50
C GLY A 234 14.22 4.38 -2.03
N SER A 235 13.29 3.80 -1.24
CA SER A 235 11.86 3.71 -1.58
C SER A 235 11.00 4.32 -0.47
N VAL A 236 9.92 5.01 -0.85
CA VAL A 236 8.90 5.51 0.11
C VAL A 236 8.12 4.37 0.77
N THR A 237 8.05 3.21 0.12
CA THR A 237 7.38 1.99 0.59
C THR A 237 8.43 0.91 0.81
N GLU A 238 9.35 1.14 1.74
CA GLU A 238 10.43 0.20 2.06
C GLU A 238 9.90 -1.14 2.56
N ASP A 239 8.70 -1.14 3.14
CA ASP A 239 8.01 -2.31 3.66
C ASP A 239 7.75 -3.35 2.57
N VAL A 240 7.00 -2.98 1.53
CA VAL A 240 6.67 -3.88 0.42
C VAL A 240 7.94 -4.38 -0.27
N VAL A 241 8.92 -3.49 -0.48
CA VAL A 241 10.20 -3.83 -1.13
C VAL A 241 11.00 -4.83 -0.31
N THR A 242 11.08 -4.64 1.00
CA THR A 242 11.79 -5.55 1.91
C THR A 242 11.15 -6.94 1.87
N GLY A 243 9.81 -7.01 1.96
CA GLY A 243 9.08 -8.27 1.83
C GLY A 243 9.31 -8.96 0.48
N PHE A 244 9.21 -8.21 -0.62
CA PHE A 244 9.46 -8.69 -1.98
C PHE A 244 10.87 -9.29 -2.12
N ARG A 245 11.89 -8.60 -1.61
CA ARG A 245 13.29 -9.05 -1.68
C ARG A 245 13.52 -10.35 -0.90
N MET A 246 12.79 -10.59 0.18
CA MET A 246 12.86 -11.85 0.92
C MET A 246 12.17 -12.97 0.13
N HIS A 247 10.96 -12.76 -0.39
CA HIS A 247 10.25 -13.74 -1.21
C HIS A 247 11.00 -14.08 -2.50
N ASN A 248 11.65 -13.10 -3.14
CA ASN A 248 12.43 -13.31 -4.35
C ASN A 248 13.69 -14.19 -4.11
N ARG A 249 14.14 -14.30 -2.85
CA ARG A 249 15.18 -15.25 -2.43
C ARG A 249 14.68 -16.65 -2.12
N GLY A 250 13.35 -16.86 -2.18
CA GLY A 250 12.70 -18.14 -1.95
C GLY A 250 12.10 -18.32 -0.56
N TRP A 251 12.17 -17.30 0.31
CA TRP A 251 11.50 -17.36 1.60
C TRP A 251 9.98 -17.34 1.46
N ARG A 252 9.29 -17.92 2.45
CA ARG A 252 7.84 -17.87 2.61
C ARG A 252 7.47 -16.94 3.76
N SER A 253 6.33 -16.25 3.68
CA SER A 253 5.73 -15.59 4.86
C SER A 253 4.41 -16.25 5.23
N VAL A 254 3.90 -15.95 6.41
CA VAL A 254 2.61 -16.46 6.91
C VAL A 254 1.72 -15.32 7.37
N TYR A 255 0.43 -15.42 7.08
CA TYR A 255 -0.58 -14.49 7.57
C TYR A 255 -1.29 -15.05 8.80
N CYS A 256 -1.02 -14.47 9.97
CA CYS A 256 -1.56 -14.96 11.24
C CYS A 256 -2.77 -14.14 11.69
N ILE A 257 -3.97 -14.69 11.49
CA ILE A 257 -5.21 -14.13 12.02
C ILE A 257 -5.53 -14.81 13.35
N THR A 258 -5.62 -13.99 14.38
CA THR A 258 -5.85 -14.43 15.76
C THR A 258 -7.32 -14.20 16.13
N LYS A 259 -7.90 -15.05 16.98
CA LYS A 259 -9.32 -14.92 17.40
C LYS A 259 -9.65 -13.55 18.00
N ARG A 260 -8.71 -12.99 18.77
CA ARG A 260 -8.73 -11.60 19.23
C ARG A 260 -7.62 -10.87 18.49
N ASP A 261 -7.91 -9.69 17.94
CA ASP A 261 -6.93 -8.88 17.21
C ASP A 261 -5.60 -8.80 17.96
N ALA A 262 -4.52 -9.28 17.33
CA ALA A 262 -3.20 -9.31 17.91
C ALA A 262 -2.68 -7.91 18.22
N PHE A 263 -2.85 -7.01 17.25
CA PHE A 263 -2.39 -5.64 17.28
C PHE A 263 -3.53 -4.70 16.92
N ARG A 264 -3.57 -3.55 17.59
CA ARG A 264 -4.51 -2.47 17.28
C ARG A 264 -3.76 -1.16 17.18
N GLY A 265 -4.23 -0.26 16.33
CA GLY A 265 -3.65 1.08 16.22
C GLY A 265 -4.68 2.18 16.00
N SER A 266 -4.23 3.41 15.94
CA SER A 266 -5.11 4.58 15.75
C SER A 266 -5.23 4.96 14.27
N ALA A 267 -6.45 4.94 13.72
CA ALA A 267 -6.71 5.29 12.34
C ALA A 267 -6.42 6.78 12.03
N PRO A 268 -6.08 7.14 10.78
CA PRO A 268 -6.14 8.52 10.32
C PRO A 268 -7.57 9.06 10.44
N ILE A 269 -7.71 10.25 11.00
CA ILE A 269 -9.03 10.72 11.41
C ILE A 269 -9.74 11.45 10.27
N ASN A 270 -9.09 12.30 9.46
CA ASN A 270 -9.77 13.10 8.42
C ASN A 270 -9.47 12.69 6.96
N LEU A 271 -10.31 13.19 6.04
CA LEU A 271 -10.21 12.95 4.59
C LEU A 271 -8.85 13.40 4.02
N THR A 272 -8.34 14.55 4.44
CA THR A 272 -7.11 15.12 3.91
C THR A 272 -5.90 14.23 4.23
N ASP A 273 -5.76 13.83 5.49
CA ASP A 273 -4.69 12.96 5.95
C ASP A 273 -4.76 11.58 5.28
N ARG A 274 -5.98 11.06 5.10
CA ARG A 274 -6.21 9.81 4.39
C ARG A 274 -5.81 9.89 2.92
N LEU A 275 -6.13 10.97 2.21
CA LEU A 275 -5.70 11.17 0.81
C LEU A 275 -4.17 11.27 0.70
N HIS A 276 -3.51 12.00 1.61
CA HIS A 276 -2.04 12.08 1.63
C HIS A 276 -1.37 10.76 2.00
N GLN A 277 -1.99 9.94 2.86
CA GLN A 277 -1.52 8.59 3.15
C GLN A 277 -1.57 7.71 1.90
N VAL A 278 -2.70 7.68 1.19
CA VAL A 278 -2.84 6.89 -0.03
C VAL A 278 -1.94 7.42 -1.15
N LEU A 279 -1.72 8.73 -1.22
CA LEU A 279 -0.74 9.33 -2.15
C LEU A 279 0.64 8.74 -1.92
N ARG A 280 1.11 8.64 -0.67
CA ARG A 280 2.42 8.02 -0.38
C ARG A 280 2.51 6.57 -0.84
N TRP A 281 1.48 5.79 -0.59
CA TRP A 281 1.44 4.38 -0.99
C TRP A 281 1.49 4.24 -2.52
N ALA A 282 0.71 5.07 -3.23
CA ALA A 282 0.72 5.09 -4.68
C ALA A 282 2.07 5.58 -5.25
N THR A 283 2.67 6.62 -4.68
CA THR A 283 3.99 7.11 -5.10
C THR A 283 5.06 6.04 -4.90
N GLY A 284 5.09 5.38 -3.73
CA GLY A 284 6.03 4.27 -3.51
C GLY A 284 5.81 3.10 -4.46
N SER A 285 4.56 2.78 -4.78
CA SER A 285 4.22 1.74 -5.77
C SER A 285 4.71 2.07 -7.19
N VAL A 286 4.55 3.33 -7.61
CA VAL A 286 5.08 3.82 -8.89
C VAL A 286 6.62 3.80 -8.90
N GLU A 287 7.26 4.18 -7.79
CA GLU A 287 8.72 4.07 -7.65
C GLU A 287 9.19 2.61 -7.76
N ILE A 288 8.49 1.67 -7.10
CA ILE A 288 8.79 0.24 -7.20
C ILE A 288 8.73 -0.21 -8.66
N PHE A 289 7.68 0.18 -9.39
CA PHE A 289 7.49 -0.17 -10.80
C PHE A 289 8.66 0.29 -11.69
N PHE A 290 9.18 1.50 -11.48
CA PHE A 290 10.32 2.02 -12.24
C PHE A 290 11.70 1.62 -11.68
N SER A 291 11.75 0.96 -10.52
CA SER A 291 12.99 0.53 -9.89
C SER A 291 13.45 -0.87 -10.33
N ARG A 292 14.67 -1.26 -9.91
CA ARG A 292 15.17 -2.64 -10.05
C ARG A 292 14.35 -3.67 -9.24
N ASN A 293 13.49 -3.23 -8.34
CA ASN A 293 12.62 -4.09 -7.53
C ASN A 293 11.28 -4.40 -8.21
N ASN A 294 11.14 -4.13 -9.52
CA ASN A 294 9.95 -4.50 -10.28
C ASN A 294 9.80 -6.04 -10.35
N ALA A 295 8.60 -6.53 -10.04
CA ALA A 295 8.26 -7.95 -10.06
C ALA A 295 8.47 -8.63 -11.43
N LEU A 296 8.44 -7.88 -12.55
CA LEU A 296 8.79 -8.42 -13.88
C LEU A 296 10.23 -8.94 -13.94
N LEU A 297 11.13 -8.34 -13.17
CA LEU A 297 12.55 -8.70 -13.08
C LEU A 297 12.84 -9.74 -11.99
N ALA A 298 11.79 -10.31 -11.37
CA ALA A 298 11.94 -11.27 -10.29
C ALA A 298 12.58 -12.58 -10.76
N GLY A 299 13.34 -13.21 -9.86
CA GLY A 299 14.00 -14.48 -10.07
C GLY A 299 13.03 -15.68 -10.05
N LYS A 300 13.56 -16.86 -10.35
CA LYS A 300 12.78 -18.11 -10.46
C LYS A 300 12.21 -18.61 -9.12
N LYS A 301 12.76 -18.16 -7.99
CA LYS A 301 12.31 -18.57 -6.65
C LYS A 301 11.02 -17.88 -6.20
N LEU A 302 10.61 -16.80 -6.88
CA LEU A 302 9.31 -16.17 -6.67
C LEU A 302 8.24 -16.89 -7.50
N LYS A 303 7.24 -17.47 -6.84
CA LYS A 303 6.15 -18.19 -7.53
C LYS A 303 5.44 -17.28 -8.54
N PHE A 304 4.96 -17.84 -9.64
CA PHE A 304 4.32 -17.07 -10.71
C PHE A 304 3.13 -16.23 -10.22
N LEU A 305 2.22 -16.83 -9.46
CA LEU A 305 1.08 -16.09 -8.89
C LEU A 305 1.51 -15.01 -7.89
N GLN A 306 2.56 -15.26 -7.09
CA GLN A 306 3.13 -14.25 -6.18
C GLN A 306 3.77 -13.10 -6.97
N ARG A 307 4.42 -13.41 -8.09
CA ARG A 307 4.98 -12.41 -8.99
C ARG A 307 3.89 -11.52 -9.58
N LEU A 308 2.77 -12.11 -10.01
CA LEU A 308 1.62 -11.37 -10.50
C LEU A 308 1.02 -10.48 -9.40
N ALA A 309 0.94 -10.96 -8.17
CA ALA A 309 0.48 -10.18 -7.03
C ALA A 309 1.37 -8.96 -6.75
N TYR A 310 2.69 -9.14 -6.69
CA TYR A 310 3.62 -8.02 -6.54
C TYR A 310 3.60 -7.06 -7.74
N LEU A 311 3.38 -7.59 -8.96
CA LEU A 311 3.22 -6.76 -10.14
C LEU A 311 1.96 -5.89 -10.03
N ASN A 312 0.85 -6.45 -9.53
CA ASN A 312 -0.38 -5.70 -9.28
C ASN A 312 -0.14 -4.56 -8.27
N VAL A 313 0.65 -4.80 -7.21
CA VAL A 313 1.05 -3.76 -6.25
C VAL A 313 1.82 -2.62 -6.92
N GLY A 314 2.67 -2.91 -7.91
CA GLY A 314 3.37 -1.85 -8.67
C GLY A 314 2.49 -1.14 -9.71
N ILE A 315 1.50 -1.83 -10.28
CA ILE A 315 0.72 -1.33 -11.43
C ILE A 315 -0.58 -0.62 -11.03
N TYR A 316 -1.17 -0.94 -9.87
CA TYR A 316 -2.50 -0.43 -9.52
C TYR A 316 -2.66 1.09 -9.64
N PRO A 317 -1.67 1.96 -9.33
CA PRO A 317 -1.86 3.41 -9.47
C PRO A 317 -2.14 3.83 -10.90
N PHE A 318 -1.54 3.17 -11.91
CA PHE A 318 -1.69 3.52 -13.32
C PHE A 318 -3.11 3.31 -13.86
N THR A 319 -3.92 2.49 -13.19
CA THR A 319 -5.35 2.35 -13.49
C THR A 319 -6.12 3.67 -13.35
N SER A 320 -5.60 4.61 -12.55
CA SER A 320 -6.18 5.94 -12.35
C SER A 320 -6.35 6.74 -13.64
N CYS A 321 -5.41 6.65 -14.58
CA CYS A 321 -5.47 7.36 -15.85
C CYS A 321 -6.72 6.95 -16.65
N PHE A 322 -6.98 5.65 -16.73
CA PHE A 322 -8.17 5.11 -17.40
C PHE A 322 -9.44 5.41 -16.60
N LEU A 323 -9.37 5.35 -15.27
CA LEU A 323 -10.51 5.62 -14.41
C LEU A 323 -11.00 7.07 -14.51
N ILE A 324 -10.09 8.05 -14.60
CA ILE A 324 -10.47 9.45 -14.82
C ILE A 324 -11.22 9.61 -16.13
N VAL A 325 -10.70 9.03 -17.23
CA VAL A 325 -11.38 9.06 -18.53
C VAL A 325 -12.76 8.44 -18.41
N TYR A 326 -12.86 7.26 -17.79
CA TYR A 326 -14.12 6.57 -17.55
C TYR A 326 -15.15 7.43 -16.79
N CYS A 327 -14.72 8.14 -15.76
CA CYS A 327 -15.60 9.03 -14.98
C CYS A 327 -16.10 10.26 -15.75
N PHE A 328 -15.42 10.66 -16.82
CA PHE A 328 -15.86 11.75 -17.72
C PHE A 328 -16.72 11.27 -18.89
N LEU A 329 -16.65 9.99 -19.27
CA LEU A 329 -17.42 9.43 -20.39
C LEU A 329 -18.94 9.69 -20.28
N PRO A 330 -19.61 9.49 -19.12
CA PRO A 330 -21.05 9.75 -19.00
C PRO A 330 -21.39 11.22 -19.23
N ALA A 331 -20.60 12.13 -18.66
CA ALA A 331 -20.80 13.56 -18.84
C ALA A 331 -20.61 14.00 -20.29
N MET A 332 -19.58 13.48 -20.98
CA MET A 332 -19.36 13.77 -22.40
C MET A 332 -20.52 13.25 -23.27
N SER A 333 -21.04 12.06 -22.97
CA SER A 333 -22.20 11.51 -23.67
C SER A 333 -23.45 12.37 -23.47
N LEU A 334 -23.73 12.77 -22.22
CA LEU A 334 -24.86 13.62 -21.87
C LEU A 334 -24.76 15.02 -22.51
N ILE A 335 -23.58 15.64 -22.52
CA ILE A 335 -23.37 16.97 -23.11
C ILE A 335 -23.47 16.91 -24.64
N SER A 336 -22.71 16.01 -25.28
CA SER A 336 -22.67 15.91 -26.75
C SER A 336 -23.99 15.45 -27.36
N GLY A 337 -24.80 14.70 -26.61
CA GLY A 337 -25.99 14.05 -27.14
C GLY A 337 -25.68 12.82 -27.99
N GLN A 338 -24.40 12.41 -28.05
CA GLN A 338 -24.02 11.12 -28.62
C GLN A 338 -23.96 10.06 -27.53
N PHE A 339 -24.69 8.98 -27.73
CA PHE A 339 -24.64 7.85 -26.81
C PHE A 339 -23.36 7.04 -27.06
N ILE A 340 -22.72 6.57 -25.98
CA ILE A 340 -21.43 5.83 -26.04
C ILE A 340 -21.57 4.57 -26.90
N VAL A 341 -22.76 3.97 -26.90
CA VAL A 341 -23.09 2.78 -27.68
C VAL A 341 -23.95 3.19 -28.88
N GLN A 342 -23.58 2.77 -30.08
CA GLN A 342 -24.31 3.15 -31.30
C GLN A 342 -25.73 2.57 -31.34
N GLU A 343 -25.92 1.32 -30.90
CA GLU A 343 -27.21 0.64 -30.93
C GLU A 343 -27.46 -0.19 -29.65
N LEU A 344 -28.65 -0.03 -29.05
CA LEU A 344 -29.13 -0.85 -27.94
C LEU A 344 -29.88 -2.07 -28.47
N ASN A 345 -29.16 -3.00 -29.12
CA ASN A 345 -29.77 -4.23 -29.61
C ASN A 345 -30.02 -5.24 -28.47
N ILE A 346 -30.91 -6.21 -28.72
CA ILE A 346 -31.29 -7.21 -27.71
C ILE A 346 -30.06 -8.02 -27.24
N TRP A 347 -29.17 -8.38 -28.16
CA TRP A 347 -27.96 -9.15 -27.84
C TRP A 347 -27.00 -8.41 -26.90
N PHE A 348 -26.83 -7.11 -27.10
CA PHE A 348 -26.04 -6.22 -26.26
C PHE A 348 -26.65 -6.12 -24.86
N LEU A 349 -27.97 -5.94 -24.76
CA LEU A 349 -28.67 -5.89 -23.47
C LEU A 349 -28.56 -7.23 -22.72
N VAL A 350 -28.69 -8.36 -23.43
CA VAL A 350 -28.48 -9.70 -22.84
C VAL A 350 -27.04 -9.87 -22.37
N TYR A 351 -26.05 -9.46 -23.17
CA TYR A 351 -24.64 -9.52 -22.78
C TYR A 351 -24.34 -8.66 -21.55
N LEU A 352 -24.83 -7.41 -21.53
CA LEU A 352 -24.71 -6.51 -20.38
C LEU A 352 -25.34 -7.13 -19.14
N MET A 353 -26.54 -7.70 -19.26
CA MET A 353 -27.25 -8.37 -18.18
C MET A 353 -26.46 -9.58 -17.64
N ILE A 354 -25.91 -10.43 -18.52
CA ILE A 354 -25.07 -11.57 -18.12
C ILE A 354 -23.84 -11.08 -17.34
N ILE A 355 -23.12 -10.08 -17.87
CA ILE A 355 -21.96 -9.51 -17.18
C ILE A 355 -22.36 -8.95 -15.81
N THR A 356 -23.44 -8.19 -15.73
CA THR A 356 -23.91 -7.61 -14.47
C THR A 356 -24.22 -8.72 -13.45
N PHE A 357 -24.94 -9.78 -13.83
CA PHE A 357 -25.21 -10.90 -12.92
C PHE A 357 -23.95 -11.65 -12.51
N CYS A 358 -23.00 -11.85 -13.44
CA CYS A 358 -21.71 -12.45 -13.12
C CYS A 358 -20.91 -11.60 -12.13
N LEU A 359 -20.82 -10.29 -12.33
CA LEU A 359 -20.10 -9.38 -11.44
C LEU A 359 -20.73 -9.33 -10.04
N ILE A 360 -22.06 -9.25 -9.96
CA ILE A 360 -22.78 -9.30 -8.69
C ILE A 360 -22.54 -10.65 -8.00
N GLY A 361 -22.62 -11.76 -8.73
CA GLY A 361 -22.35 -13.10 -8.20
C GLY A 361 -20.93 -13.23 -7.65
N LEU A 362 -19.93 -12.71 -8.36
CA LEU A 362 -18.54 -12.69 -7.91
C LEU A 362 -18.36 -11.84 -6.65
N ALA A 363 -18.94 -10.64 -6.59
CA ALA A 363 -18.88 -9.78 -5.41
C ALA A 363 -19.54 -10.43 -4.19
N LEU A 364 -20.71 -11.05 -4.36
CA LEU A 364 -21.39 -11.77 -3.27
C LEU A 364 -20.59 -12.99 -2.80
N LEU A 365 -19.98 -13.73 -3.72
CA LEU A 365 -19.09 -14.83 -3.38
C LEU A 365 -17.88 -14.32 -2.61
N GLU A 366 -17.28 -13.22 -3.05
CA GLU A 366 -16.14 -12.56 -2.39
C GLU A 366 -16.45 -12.17 -0.95
N VAL A 367 -17.54 -11.42 -0.77
CA VAL A 367 -18.04 -10.99 0.53
C VAL A 367 -18.31 -12.17 1.44
N ARG A 368 -18.87 -13.26 0.89
CA ARG A 368 -19.23 -14.45 1.66
C ARG A 368 -18.01 -15.24 2.14
N TRP A 369 -17.00 -15.45 1.28
CA TRP A 369 -15.83 -16.25 1.66
C TRP A 369 -14.85 -15.46 2.54
N ALA A 370 -14.72 -14.14 2.32
CA ALA A 370 -13.86 -13.28 3.11
C ALA A 370 -14.47 -12.90 4.46
N GLU A 371 -15.76 -13.22 4.68
CA GLU A 371 -16.52 -12.89 5.89
C GLU A 371 -16.57 -11.38 6.20
N ILE A 372 -16.64 -10.57 5.14
CA ILE A 372 -16.73 -9.10 5.24
C ILE A 372 -18.17 -8.61 5.08
N GLY A 373 -18.47 -7.39 5.53
CA GLY A 373 -19.76 -6.76 5.30
C GLY A 373 -19.92 -6.28 3.85
N LEU A 374 -21.12 -6.41 3.27
CA LEU A 374 -21.41 -5.85 1.93
C LEU A 374 -21.20 -4.33 1.89
N GLU A 375 -21.57 -3.63 2.96
CA GLU A 375 -21.36 -2.18 3.09
C GLU A 375 -19.87 -1.83 3.11
N GLU A 376 -19.04 -2.62 3.80
CA GLU A 376 -17.59 -2.42 3.83
C GLU A 376 -16.95 -2.64 2.46
N TRP A 377 -17.38 -3.69 1.75
CA TRP A 377 -16.95 -3.95 0.37
C TRP A 377 -17.32 -2.79 -0.55
N TRP A 378 -18.58 -2.34 -0.51
CA TRP A 378 -19.03 -1.20 -1.30
C TRP A 378 -18.27 0.08 -0.95
N ARG A 379 -18.06 0.36 0.34
CA ARG A 379 -17.32 1.53 0.80
C ARG A 379 -15.87 1.50 0.33
N ASN A 380 -15.25 0.31 0.29
CA ASN A 380 -13.92 0.13 -0.28
C ASN A 380 -13.89 0.50 -1.77
N GLU A 381 -14.87 0.06 -2.57
CA GLU A 381 -14.98 0.43 -3.99
C GLU A 381 -15.19 1.95 -4.20
N GLN A 382 -16.03 2.57 -3.38
CA GLN A 382 -16.20 4.04 -3.41
C GLN A 382 -14.88 4.75 -3.12
N PHE A 383 -14.15 4.29 -2.09
CA PHE A 383 -12.87 4.88 -1.70
C PHE A 383 -11.75 4.59 -2.72
N TRP A 384 -11.78 3.44 -3.39
CA TRP A 384 -10.92 3.13 -4.53
C TRP A 384 -11.14 4.13 -5.66
N LEU A 385 -12.39 4.45 -6.02
CA LEU A 385 -12.68 5.45 -7.06
C LEU A 385 -12.22 6.86 -6.65
N ILE A 386 -12.45 7.25 -5.40
CA ILE A 386 -12.00 8.55 -4.87
C ILE A 386 -10.48 8.64 -4.93
N SER A 387 -9.77 7.62 -4.45
CA SER A 387 -8.30 7.57 -4.46
C SER A 387 -7.73 7.50 -5.87
N GLY A 388 -8.39 6.75 -6.75
CA GLY A 388 -8.06 6.61 -8.16
C GLY A 388 -8.12 7.93 -8.90
N THR A 389 -9.22 8.67 -8.72
CA THR A 389 -9.40 9.99 -9.35
C THR A 389 -8.56 11.10 -8.70
N SER A 390 -7.94 10.87 -7.54
CA SER A 390 -7.15 11.87 -6.80
C SER A 390 -5.69 11.44 -6.61
N SER A 391 -5.39 10.80 -5.47
CA SER A 391 -4.05 10.44 -5.01
C SER A 391 -3.28 9.54 -5.97
N HIS A 392 -3.93 8.54 -6.58
CA HIS A 392 -3.27 7.63 -7.52
C HIS A 392 -2.85 8.38 -8.79
N PHE A 393 -3.74 9.21 -9.34
CA PHE A 393 -3.44 9.99 -10.53
C PHE A 393 -2.30 10.99 -10.28
N ALA A 394 -2.35 11.68 -9.15
CA ALA A 394 -1.29 12.59 -8.73
C ALA A 394 0.06 11.85 -8.57
N ALA A 395 0.05 10.65 -7.96
CA ALA A 395 1.24 9.81 -7.84
C ALA A 395 1.80 9.37 -9.19
N CYS A 396 0.95 9.01 -10.16
CA CYS A 396 1.39 8.66 -11.51
C CYS A 396 2.06 9.83 -12.23
N ILE A 397 1.49 11.03 -12.14
CA ILE A 397 2.11 12.25 -12.69
C ILE A 397 3.45 12.52 -12.02
N GLN A 398 3.48 12.47 -10.68
CA GLN A 398 4.69 12.67 -9.89
C GLN A 398 5.79 11.67 -10.22
N GLY A 399 5.46 10.38 -10.30
CA GLY A 399 6.41 9.33 -10.64
C GLY A 399 6.94 9.46 -12.07
N LEU A 400 6.08 9.84 -13.03
CA LEU A 400 6.52 10.09 -14.40
C LEU A 400 7.47 11.29 -14.48
N LEU A 401 7.17 12.38 -13.77
CA LEU A 401 8.05 13.54 -13.67
C LEU A 401 9.39 13.18 -13.01
N LYS A 402 9.38 12.35 -11.96
CA LYS A 402 10.61 11.86 -11.33
C LYS A 402 11.47 11.07 -12.31
N VAL A 403 10.86 10.18 -13.09
CA VAL A 403 11.58 9.33 -14.08
C VAL A 403 12.13 10.16 -15.24
N ILE A 404 11.37 11.12 -15.76
CA ILE A 404 11.76 11.93 -16.93
C ILE A 404 12.73 13.06 -16.54
N ALA A 405 12.48 13.74 -15.42
CA ALA A 405 13.18 14.97 -15.04
C ALA A 405 14.15 14.80 -13.86
N GLY A 406 14.23 13.61 -13.23
CA GLY A 406 15.13 13.36 -12.10
C GLY A 406 14.81 14.14 -10.83
N ILE A 407 13.62 14.77 -10.74
CA ILE A 407 13.23 15.62 -9.60
C ILE A 407 12.92 14.74 -8.40
N GLU A 408 13.72 14.85 -7.34
CA GLU A 408 13.42 14.23 -6.06
C GLU A 408 12.24 14.92 -5.38
N ILE A 409 11.22 14.14 -5.04
CA ILE A 409 9.99 14.66 -4.43
C ILE A 409 10.19 14.66 -2.91
N SER A 410 10.25 15.85 -2.32
CA SER A 410 10.22 16.00 -0.87
C SER A 410 8.78 15.76 -0.38
N PHE A 411 8.65 14.88 0.61
CA PHE A 411 7.35 14.56 1.22
C PHE A 411 7.23 15.22 2.60
N THR A 412 6.12 15.90 2.83
CA THR A 412 5.72 16.43 4.14
C THR A 412 5.01 15.36 4.95
N LEU A 413 5.60 14.96 6.09
CA LEU A 413 4.94 14.10 7.07
C LEU A 413 3.61 14.73 7.50
N THR A 414 2.52 13.96 7.40
CA THR A 414 1.23 14.35 7.97
C THR A 414 1.38 14.41 9.49
N SER A 415 1.34 15.61 10.06
CA SER A 415 1.24 15.76 11.51
C SER A 415 -0.15 15.30 11.94
N LYS A 416 -0.21 14.25 12.76
CA LYS A 416 -1.44 13.90 13.48
C LYS A 416 -1.65 14.99 14.54
N SER A 417 -2.44 16.02 14.23
CA SER A 417 -2.92 16.96 15.24
C SER A 417 -4.04 16.26 16.01
N ALA A 418 -3.82 15.98 17.30
CA ALA A 418 -4.90 15.69 18.23
C ALA A 418 -5.61 17.02 18.51
N GLY A 419 -6.85 17.18 18.05
CA GLY A 419 -7.68 18.32 18.45
C GLY A 419 -8.14 18.16 19.89
N GLU A 420 -7.97 19.21 20.70
CA GLU A 420 -8.40 19.31 22.11
C GLU A 420 -9.91 19.60 22.24
N ASP A 421 -10.78 18.89 21.51
CA ASP A 421 -12.24 18.99 21.70
C ASP A 421 -12.71 17.74 22.50
N GLU A 422 -12.73 17.84 23.84
CA GLU A 422 -13.11 16.73 24.75
C GLU A 422 -14.55 16.22 24.60
N ASP A 423 -15.43 16.99 23.94
CA ASP A 423 -16.88 16.70 23.88
C ASP A 423 -17.32 15.80 22.71
N ASP A 424 -16.47 15.55 21.69
CA ASP A 424 -16.81 14.70 20.53
C ASP A 424 -15.59 13.93 20.02
N ILE A 425 -15.59 12.62 20.25
CA ILE A 425 -14.53 11.69 19.85
C ILE A 425 -14.26 11.65 18.32
N TYR A 426 -15.16 12.20 17.50
CA TYR A 426 -15.00 12.29 16.05
C TYR A 426 -14.79 13.73 15.54
N ALA A 427 -14.51 14.72 16.41
CA ALA A 427 -14.32 16.11 15.98
C ALA A 427 -13.27 16.25 14.86
N ASP A 428 -12.14 15.56 15.03
CA ASP A 428 -11.03 15.56 14.06
C ASP A 428 -11.40 14.94 12.71
N LEU A 429 -12.40 14.05 12.64
CA LEU A 429 -12.89 13.43 11.39
C LEU A 429 -13.52 14.45 10.45
N TYR A 430 -14.12 15.49 11.03
CA TYR A 430 -14.82 16.54 10.30
C TYR A 430 -13.90 17.68 9.85
N LEU A 431 -12.63 17.68 10.26
CA LEU A 431 -11.65 18.67 9.85
C LEU A 431 -11.26 18.44 8.39
N VAL A 432 -11.65 19.37 7.50
CA VAL A 432 -11.25 19.34 6.09
C VAL A 432 -10.20 20.41 5.87
N LYS A 433 -8.96 19.98 5.64
CA LYS A 433 -7.87 20.86 5.17
C LYS A 433 -7.82 20.79 3.66
N TRP A 434 -7.89 21.93 2.98
CA TRP A 434 -7.84 21.97 1.52
C TRP A 434 -6.52 21.39 0.98
N THR A 435 -6.61 20.57 -0.07
CA THR A 435 -5.45 20.03 -0.79
C THR A 435 -5.76 19.95 -2.27
N SER A 436 -4.75 20.10 -3.13
CA SER A 436 -4.90 20.02 -4.59
C SER A 436 -5.37 18.64 -5.06
N LEU A 437 -5.18 17.59 -4.24
CA LEU A 437 -5.71 16.24 -4.49
C LEU A 437 -7.24 16.21 -4.61
N MET A 438 -7.94 17.17 -4.00
CA MET A 438 -9.40 17.26 -4.07
C MET A 438 -9.92 17.82 -5.40
N ILE A 439 -9.07 18.48 -6.20
CA ILE A 439 -9.51 19.18 -7.42
C ILE A 439 -10.12 18.21 -8.45
N PRO A 440 -9.44 17.13 -8.88
CA PRO A 440 -10.01 16.25 -9.90
C PRO A 440 -11.36 15.60 -9.53
N PRO A 441 -11.57 15.01 -8.32
CA PRO A 441 -12.87 14.45 -7.98
C PRO A 441 -13.96 15.52 -7.85
N ILE A 442 -13.64 16.75 -7.41
CA ILE A 442 -14.58 17.87 -7.42
C ILE A 442 -15.00 18.21 -8.86
N VAL A 443 -14.02 18.33 -9.78
CA VAL A 443 -14.29 18.63 -11.20
C VAL A 443 -15.17 17.54 -11.81
N ILE A 444 -14.84 16.27 -11.61
CA ILE A 444 -15.62 15.13 -12.11
C ILE A 444 -17.07 15.20 -11.61
N ALA A 445 -17.27 15.44 -10.31
CA ALA A 445 -18.60 15.54 -9.73
C ALA A 445 -19.39 16.71 -10.33
N LEU A 446 -18.80 17.90 -10.41
CA LEU A 446 -19.46 19.09 -10.97
C LEU A 446 -19.82 18.91 -12.44
N VAL A 447 -18.90 18.40 -13.25
CA VAL A 447 -19.13 18.18 -14.69
C VAL A 447 -20.25 17.15 -14.92
N ASN A 448 -20.31 16.06 -14.14
CA ASN A 448 -21.41 15.11 -14.23
C ASN A 448 -22.77 15.71 -13.80
N ILE A 449 -22.81 16.55 -12.76
CA ILE A 449 -24.04 17.24 -12.33
C ILE A 449 -24.50 18.23 -13.41
N VAL A 450 -23.60 19.04 -13.94
CA VAL A 450 -23.92 20.01 -15.02
C VAL A 450 -24.40 19.27 -16.26
N ALA A 451 -23.73 18.17 -16.64
CA ALA A 451 -24.13 17.35 -17.78
C ALA A 451 -25.54 16.75 -17.62
N LEU A 452 -25.89 16.28 -16.42
CA LEU A 452 -27.25 15.82 -16.10
C LEU A 452 -28.29 16.91 -16.30
N VAL A 453 -28.03 18.12 -15.80
CA VAL A 453 -28.94 19.26 -15.95
C VAL A 453 -29.09 19.65 -17.42
N ILE A 454 -27.98 19.78 -18.17
CA ILE A 454 -28.00 20.11 -19.60
C ILE A 454 -28.80 19.06 -20.38
N ALA A 455 -28.51 17.77 -20.18
CA ALA A 455 -29.17 16.69 -20.89
C ALA A 455 -30.66 16.58 -20.53
N PHE A 456 -31.01 16.79 -19.26
CA PHE A 456 -32.41 16.83 -18.82
C PHE A 456 -33.16 17.99 -19.49
N SER A 457 -32.61 19.20 -19.46
CA SER A 457 -33.20 20.36 -20.13
C SER A 457 -33.33 20.15 -21.64
N ARG A 458 -32.29 19.63 -22.31
CA ARG A 458 -32.34 19.31 -23.75
C ARG A 458 -33.41 18.26 -24.07
N THR A 459 -33.61 17.27 -23.19
CA THR A 459 -34.61 16.21 -23.40
C THR A 459 -36.02 16.75 -23.18
N LEU A 460 -36.21 17.61 -22.18
CA LEU A 460 -37.50 18.18 -21.82
C LEU A 460 -37.99 19.24 -22.80
N PHE A 461 -37.09 20.09 -23.31
CA PHE A 461 -37.41 21.18 -24.24
C PHE A 461 -37.09 20.88 -25.71
N GLY A 462 -36.49 19.72 -26.01
CA GLY A 462 -36.12 19.29 -27.36
C GLY A 462 -36.93 18.08 -27.84
N ASN A 463 -36.31 17.25 -28.70
CA ASN A 463 -36.98 16.13 -29.39
C ASN A 463 -37.31 14.91 -28.50
N GLY A 464 -37.31 15.03 -27.17
CA GLY A 464 -37.76 13.96 -26.27
C GLY A 464 -36.97 12.65 -26.33
N GLN A 465 -35.65 12.70 -26.50
CA GLN A 465 -34.78 11.50 -26.53
C GLN A 465 -34.56 10.87 -25.14
N TRP A 466 -35.65 10.41 -24.51
CA TRP A 466 -35.65 9.89 -23.14
C TRP A 466 -34.76 8.67 -22.95
N ASN A 467 -34.67 7.77 -23.93
CA ASN A 467 -33.86 6.55 -23.81
C ASN A 467 -32.36 6.87 -23.63
N MET A 468 -31.83 7.82 -24.41
CA MET A 468 -30.43 8.25 -24.32
C MET A 468 -30.17 8.99 -23.01
N PHE A 469 -31.11 9.83 -22.58
CA PHE A 469 -31.03 10.52 -21.30
C PHE A 469 -31.00 9.52 -20.13
N ILE A 470 -31.90 8.53 -20.08
CA ILE A 470 -31.98 7.56 -19.00
C ILE A 470 -30.68 6.75 -18.89
N GLY A 471 -30.15 6.27 -20.01
CA GLY A 471 -28.88 5.52 -20.03
C GLY A 471 -27.69 6.37 -19.56
N GLY A 472 -27.54 7.58 -20.11
CA GLY A 472 -26.47 8.50 -19.71
C GLY A 472 -26.61 8.95 -18.25
N ALA A 473 -27.83 9.19 -17.79
CA ALA A 473 -28.12 9.58 -16.42
C ALA A 473 -27.80 8.46 -15.44
N PHE A 474 -28.09 7.21 -15.78
CA PHE A 474 -27.71 6.06 -14.97
C PHE A 474 -26.19 6.01 -14.73
N PHE A 475 -25.37 6.13 -15.79
CA PHE A 475 -23.92 6.10 -15.64
C PHE A 475 -23.36 7.32 -14.90
N ALA A 476 -23.90 8.52 -15.15
CA ALA A 476 -23.50 9.73 -14.42
C ALA A 476 -23.86 9.62 -12.93
N SER A 477 -25.06 9.13 -12.61
CA SER A 477 -25.49 8.85 -11.25
C SER A 477 -24.61 7.77 -10.59
N TRP A 478 -24.19 6.74 -11.32
CA TRP A 478 -23.26 5.72 -10.81
C TRP A 478 -21.94 6.33 -10.34
N VAL A 479 -21.35 7.22 -11.15
CA VAL A 479 -20.12 7.96 -10.77
C VAL A 479 -20.36 8.84 -9.53
N LEU A 480 -21.46 9.59 -9.50
CA LEU A 480 -21.81 10.45 -8.37
C LEU A 480 -22.08 9.66 -7.08
N CYS A 481 -22.69 8.48 -7.17
CA CYS A 481 -22.89 7.57 -6.04
C CYS A 481 -21.55 7.08 -5.46
N HIS A 482 -20.52 6.87 -6.28
CA HIS A 482 -19.18 6.52 -5.79
C HIS A 482 -18.47 7.70 -5.14
N LEU A 483 -18.68 8.92 -5.63
CA LEU A 483 -18.11 10.14 -5.04
C LEU A 483 -18.89 10.68 -3.84
N TYR A 484 -20.02 10.06 -3.47
CA TYR A 484 -20.86 10.51 -2.35
C TYR A 484 -20.10 10.59 -1.01
N PRO A 485 -19.29 9.60 -0.59
CA PRO A 485 -18.54 9.71 0.67
C PRO A 485 -17.53 10.85 0.66
N PHE A 486 -16.93 11.14 -0.50
CA PHE A 486 -16.04 12.29 -0.69
C PHE A 486 -16.79 13.60 -0.54
N ALA A 487 -17.96 13.75 -1.18
CA ALA A 487 -18.81 14.92 -1.02
C ALA A 487 -19.23 15.13 0.45
N LYS A 488 -19.64 14.05 1.13
CA LYS A 488 -19.97 14.06 2.57
C LYS A 488 -18.76 14.44 3.42
N GLY A 489 -17.56 14.00 3.06
CA GLY A 489 -16.30 14.38 3.69
C GLY A 489 -16.02 15.88 3.57
N LEU A 490 -16.16 16.44 2.36
CA LEU A 490 -15.98 17.88 2.12
C LEU A 490 -16.96 18.76 2.92
N MET A 491 -18.19 18.29 3.17
CA MET A 491 -19.21 19.06 3.89
C MET A 491 -18.98 19.19 5.40
N GLY A 492 -18.00 18.46 5.96
CA GLY A 492 -17.59 18.55 7.37
C GLY A 492 -18.72 18.44 8.39
N ARG A 493 -18.55 19.10 9.55
CA ARG A 493 -19.48 19.07 10.70
C ARG A 493 -20.80 19.80 10.42
N ARG A 494 -20.81 20.81 9.55
CA ARG A 494 -21.95 21.73 9.34
C ARG A 494 -22.89 21.35 8.20
N ARG A 495 -22.69 20.23 7.50
CA ARG A 495 -23.43 19.86 6.28
C ARG A 495 -23.50 21.01 5.24
N LYS A 496 -22.55 21.95 5.27
CA LYS A 496 -22.45 23.09 4.34
C LYS A 496 -21.23 22.85 3.47
N THR A 497 -21.40 22.94 2.15
CA THR A 497 -20.28 22.87 1.20
C THR A 497 -19.31 24.02 1.48
N PRO A 498 -18.00 23.74 1.63
CA PRO A 498 -17.03 24.79 1.94
C PRO A 498 -16.97 25.81 0.79
N THR A 499 -16.87 27.09 1.13
CA THR A 499 -16.95 28.22 0.18
C THR A 499 -15.97 28.08 -0.98
N ILE A 500 -14.81 27.44 -0.75
CA ILE A 500 -13.79 27.19 -1.77
C ILE A 500 -14.27 26.29 -2.91
N VAL A 501 -15.22 25.37 -2.66
CA VAL A 501 -15.83 24.54 -3.70
C VAL A 501 -16.60 25.42 -4.68
N PHE A 502 -17.32 26.43 -4.19
CA PHE A 502 -18.02 27.39 -5.05
C PHE A 502 -17.06 28.28 -5.83
N VAL A 503 -15.93 28.69 -5.23
CA VAL A 503 -14.90 29.47 -5.92
C VAL A 503 -14.27 28.67 -7.06
N TRP A 504 -13.87 27.42 -6.82
CA TRP A 504 -13.32 26.54 -7.86
C TRP A 504 -14.36 26.17 -8.92
N ALA A 505 -15.61 25.90 -8.53
CA ALA A 505 -16.70 25.69 -9.48
C ALA A 505 -16.91 26.92 -10.38
N GLY A 506 -16.83 28.13 -9.81
CA GLY A 506 -16.88 29.39 -10.56
C GLY A 506 -15.71 29.52 -11.53
N LEU A 507 -14.47 29.28 -11.09
CA LEU A 507 -13.28 29.34 -11.94
C LEU A 507 -13.33 28.32 -13.08
N ILE A 508 -13.72 27.07 -12.79
CA ILE A 508 -13.88 26.01 -13.80
C ILE A 508 -14.99 26.39 -14.79
N SER A 509 -16.12 26.90 -14.32
CA SER A 509 -17.21 27.37 -15.17
C SER A 509 -16.77 28.50 -16.10
N ILE A 510 -15.98 29.45 -15.58
CA ILE A 510 -15.37 30.53 -16.38
C ILE A 510 -14.43 29.96 -17.43
N ILE A 511 -13.54 29.03 -17.06
CA ILE A 511 -12.59 28.40 -17.99
C ILE A 511 -13.34 27.65 -19.10
N ILE A 512 -14.33 26.82 -18.76
CA ILE A 512 -15.15 26.08 -19.72
C ILE A 512 -15.91 27.04 -20.63
N SER A 513 -16.47 28.12 -20.10
CA SER A 513 -17.18 29.15 -20.88
C SER A 513 -16.24 29.89 -21.84
N LEU A 514 -15.04 30.24 -21.39
CA LEU A 514 -14.00 30.86 -22.23
C LEU A 514 -13.52 29.90 -23.33
N LEU A 515 -13.32 28.62 -23.01
CA LEU A 515 -12.97 27.57 -23.97
C LEU A 515 -14.08 27.37 -25.01
N TRP A 516 -15.34 27.36 -24.57
CA TRP A 516 -16.49 27.27 -25.47
C TRP A 516 -16.58 28.47 -26.41
N MET A 517 -16.39 29.70 -25.90
CA MET A 517 -16.35 30.91 -26.74
C MET A 517 -15.18 30.90 -27.72
N ALA A 518 -14.01 30.38 -27.32
CA ALA A 518 -12.84 30.27 -28.19
C ALA A 518 -13.01 29.23 -29.30
N LEU A 519 -13.69 28.11 -29.01
CA LEU A 519 -13.93 27.03 -29.97
C LEU A 519 -15.15 27.29 -30.88
N ASN A 520 -16.09 28.14 -30.46
CA ASN A 520 -17.34 28.38 -31.17
C ASN A 520 -17.66 29.88 -31.38
N PRO A 521 -16.79 30.64 -32.08
CA PRO A 521 -16.94 32.09 -32.23
C PRO A 521 -18.20 32.52 -33.01
N GLY A 522 -18.85 31.62 -33.75
CA GLY A 522 -20.04 31.91 -34.57
C GLY A 522 -21.38 31.90 -33.84
N GLY A 523 -21.46 31.35 -32.62
CA GLY A 523 -22.74 31.18 -31.90
C GLY A 523 -23.36 32.47 -31.36
N ILE A 524 -22.58 33.56 -31.27
CA ILE A 524 -23.05 34.86 -30.76
C ILE A 524 -23.73 35.68 -31.87
N ASN A 525 -23.35 35.47 -33.13
CA ASN A 525 -23.93 36.22 -34.25
C ASN A 525 -25.30 35.69 -34.72
N SER A 526 -25.74 34.51 -34.27
CA SER A 526 -27.02 33.91 -34.67
C SER A 526 -28.20 34.23 -33.74
N MET A 527 -27.99 34.97 -32.64
CA MET A 527 -29.09 35.44 -31.77
C MET A 527 -29.66 36.82 -32.19
N GLY A 528 -29.14 37.43 -33.26
CA GLY A 528 -29.46 38.82 -33.64
C GLY A 528 -30.22 39.05 -34.95
N THR A 529 -30.49 38.04 -35.78
CA THR A 529 -31.14 38.27 -37.09
C THR A 529 -32.04 37.11 -37.52
N THR A 530 -33.28 37.12 -37.05
CA THR A 530 -34.39 36.50 -37.80
C THR A 530 -34.81 37.42 -38.94
N ALA A 531 -34.31 37.17 -40.15
CA ALA A 531 -34.93 37.63 -41.39
C ALA A 531 -34.53 36.72 -42.57
N THR A 532 -35.49 35.90 -43.00
CA THR A 532 -35.72 35.41 -44.38
C THR A 532 -34.53 35.22 -45.32
N ALA A 533 -34.20 33.96 -45.65
CA ALA A 533 -33.90 33.53 -47.03
C ALA A 533 -33.92 32.00 -47.16
N ASN A 534 -34.73 31.51 -48.09
CA ASN A 534 -34.61 30.19 -48.70
C ASN A 534 -33.23 30.05 -49.38
N SER A 535 -32.51 28.97 -49.09
CA SER A 535 -31.70 28.24 -50.08
C SER A 535 -31.26 26.89 -49.51
N GLY A 536 -31.57 25.82 -50.22
CA GLY A 536 -31.06 24.49 -49.91
C GLY A 536 -29.59 24.34 -50.31
N PHE A 537 -28.88 23.44 -49.64
CA PHE A 537 -27.67 22.80 -50.18
C PHE A 537 -27.39 21.48 -49.46
N SER A 538 -27.20 20.42 -50.24
CA SER A 538 -26.71 19.09 -49.83
C SER A 538 -25.20 19.10 -49.64
N PHE A 539 -24.66 18.20 -48.81
CA PHE A 539 -23.22 17.91 -48.75
C PHE A 539 -22.90 16.51 -49.32
N PRO A 540 -21.71 16.33 -49.93
CA PRO A 540 -21.16 15.02 -50.32
C PRO A 540 -20.81 14.12 -49.15
#